data_AF-G8Y431-F1
#
_entry.id   AF-G8Y431-F1
#
_cell.length_a   1.000
_cell.length_b   1.000
_cell.length_c   1.000
_cell.angle_alpha   90.00
_cell.angle_beta   90.00
_cell.angle_gamma   90.00
#
_symmetry.space_group_name_H-M   'P 1'
#
loop_
_entity.id
_entity.type
_entity.pdbx_description
1 polymer ?
#
loop_
_entity_poly.entity_id
_entity_poly.type
_entity_poly.pdbx_seq_one_letter_code
_entity_poly.pdbx_strand_id
1 'polypeptide(L)'
;MKGAVSNTSSQANKFVRSFLKNDKWNIVNPIDKSIASTKVQSNSYIKVKKPVTKTDIKDAEGFIGYKINNKKFNNYKYPCLPENVHDMKGVDQAVYKYVHRQSLLRNIPTLTSNEFFILKLIPATHHVSLFRKSYFSFMFSNKGGYALNDPELSRSLSSFNGRYKKHSFFRERLFPLDKSVVRSVYRKNTRKAMFYALRENIRTEDDLKSAAGIYYFRFLVVPKLEEDYLKLSDYINSALKKVLDPKSTFNSDLRRTVTAQNKSNNIAWLERNVKRTNYIGNPRFIRHFPKLPFLRSKQS
;
A
#
# COMPACT_ATOMS: atom_id res chain seq x y z
N MET A 1 34.46 36.27 -35.72
CA MET A 1 34.55 34.81 -35.95
C MET A 1 33.56 34.11 -35.03
N LYS A 2 32.48 33.57 -35.60
CA LYS A 2 31.48 32.73 -34.93
C LYS A 2 31.94 31.28 -35.02
N GLY A 3 31.86 30.52 -33.93
CA GLY A 3 31.84 29.06 -33.98
C GLY A 3 32.86 28.35 -33.09
N ALA A 4 32.56 28.22 -31.79
CA ALA A 4 33.19 27.22 -30.92
C ALA A 4 32.43 27.03 -29.59
N VAL A 5 31.10 26.85 -29.59
CA VAL A 5 30.36 26.63 -28.32
C VAL A 5 29.28 25.52 -28.37
N SER A 6 29.18 24.72 -29.46
CA SER A 6 28.05 23.79 -29.63
C SER A 6 28.32 22.31 -29.29
N ASN A 7 29.55 21.89 -29.00
CA ASN A 7 29.86 20.45 -28.91
C ASN A 7 29.89 19.83 -27.49
N THR A 8 29.96 20.61 -26.42
CA THR A 8 30.07 20.08 -25.05
C THR A 8 28.73 19.58 -24.49
N SER A 9 27.61 20.22 -24.84
CA SER A 9 26.26 19.80 -24.39
C SER A 9 25.78 18.51 -25.06
N SER A 10 26.21 18.28 -26.31
CA SER A 10 25.91 17.07 -27.08
C SER A 10 26.67 15.85 -26.53
N GLN A 11 27.95 16.02 -26.18
CA GLN A 11 28.75 14.95 -25.58
C GLN A 11 28.31 14.61 -24.16
N ALA A 12 27.99 15.61 -23.32
CA ALA A 12 27.44 15.36 -21.98
C ALA A 12 26.10 14.62 -22.03
N ASN A 13 25.21 14.99 -22.97
CA ASN A 13 23.95 14.27 -23.19
C ASN A 13 24.15 12.84 -23.72
N LYS A 14 25.16 12.60 -24.56
CA LYS A 14 25.50 11.24 -25.02
C LYS A 14 26.06 10.40 -23.88
N PHE A 15 26.90 10.96 -23.02
CA PHE A 15 27.48 10.26 -21.87
C PHE A 15 26.42 9.91 -20.82
N VAL A 16 25.52 10.84 -20.49
CA VAL A 16 24.41 10.57 -19.56
C VAL A 16 23.45 9.53 -20.15
N ARG A 17 23.17 9.58 -21.46
CA ARG A 17 22.32 8.59 -22.13
C ARG A 17 22.99 7.22 -22.25
N SER A 18 24.31 7.15 -22.44
CA SER A 18 25.04 5.87 -22.43
C SER A 18 25.13 5.28 -21.02
N PHE A 19 25.32 6.12 -20.00
CA PHE A 19 25.30 5.72 -18.59
C PHE A 19 23.92 5.15 -18.19
N LEU A 20 22.83 5.86 -18.53
CA LEU A 20 21.46 5.42 -18.25
C LEU A 20 21.02 4.20 -19.10
N LYS A 21 21.66 3.95 -20.25
CA LYS A 21 21.41 2.75 -21.08
C LYS A 21 22.19 1.52 -20.58
N ASN A 22 23.35 1.73 -19.96
CA ASN A 22 24.18 0.64 -19.42
C ASN A 22 23.75 0.19 -18.02
N ASP A 23 22.92 0.97 -17.33
CA ASP A 23 22.12 0.49 -16.20
C ASP A 23 21.05 -0.48 -16.73
N LYS A 24 21.46 -1.71 -17.03
CA LYS A 24 20.57 -2.86 -16.86
C LYS A 24 20.16 -2.79 -15.41
N TRP A 25 18.97 -2.25 -15.15
CA TRP A 25 18.33 -2.30 -13.85
C TRP A 25 18.21 -3.79 -13.55
N ASN A 26 19.17 -4.34 -12.83
CA ASN A 26 19.02 -5.59 -12.11
C ASN A 26 17.92 -5.29 -11.11
N ILE A 27 16.67 -5.43 -11.56
CA ILE A 27 15.52 -5.59 -10.72
C ILE A 27 15.76 -6.94 -10.08
N VAL A 28 16.62 -6.95 -9.05
CA VAL A 28 16.74 -8.07 -8.13
C VAL A 28 15.31 -8.34 -7.71
N ASN A 29 14.85 -9.60 -7.83
CA ASN A 29 13.63 -10.06 -7.18
C ASN A 29 14.03 -10.36 -5.74
N PRO A 30 14.08 -9.36 -4.84
CA PRO A 30 14.76 -9.48 -3.57
C PRO A 30 13.67 -9.84 -2.58
N ILE A 31 13.38 -11.14 -2.42
CA ILE A 31 12.59 -11.75 -1.33
C ILE A 31 12.44 -13.27 -1.60
N ASP A 32 12.62 -13.75 -2.84
CA ASP A 32 12.32 -15.15 -3.13
C ASP A 32 13.33 -16.14 -2.52
N LYS A 33 14.52 -15.69 -2.07
CA LYS A 33 15.54 -16.57 -1.47
C LYS A 33 15.68 -16.48 0.05
N SER A 34 15.43 -15.34 0.69
CA SER A 34 15.67 -15.18 2.14
C SER A 34 14.45 -15.46 3.02
N ILE A 35 13.22 -15.29 2.51
CA ILE A 35 11.99 -15.52 3.29
C ILE A 35 11.39 -16.91 3.01
N ALA A 36 11.85 -17.60 1.95
CA ALA A 36 11.32 -18.89 1.53
C ALA A 36 11.68 -20.07 2.46
N SER A 37 12.53 -19.88 3.48
CA SER A 37 12.95 -20.98 4.37
C SER A 37 12.05 -21.18 5.60
N THR A 38 11.20 -20.21 5.97
CA THR A 38 10.25 -20.41 7.07
C THR A 38 9.00 -21.07 6.52
N LYS A 39 8.87 -22.40 6.72
CA LYS A 39 7.60 -23.11 6.57
C LYS A 39 6.54 -22.40 7.40
N VAL A 40 5.73 -21.56 6.76
CA VAL A 40 4.67 -20.80 7.42
C VAL A 40 3.57 -21.78 7.79
N GLN A 41 3.54 -22.24 9.05
CA GLN A 41 2.50 -23.14 9.55
C GLN A 41 1.11 -22.51 9.36
N SER A 42 0.12 -23.30 8.92
CA SER A 42 -1.26 -22.85 8.94
C SER A 42 -1.70 -22.71 10.40
N ASN A 43 -1.96 -21.48 10.85
CA ASN A 43 -2.50 -21.28 12.19
C ASN A 43 -3.90 -21.90 12.26
N SER A 44 -3.99 -23.05 12.93
CA SER A 44 -5.19 -23.87 13.12
C SER A 44 -6.23 -23.23 14.06
N TYR A 45 -5.92 -22.10 14.68
CA TYR A 45 -6.74 -21.45 15.71
C TYR A 45 -7.96 -20.70 15.17
N ILE A 46 -8.00 -20.38 13.87
CA ILE A 46 -9.19 -19.84 13.22
C ILE A 46 -9.83 -20.99 12.45
N LYS A 47 -10.65 -21.81 13.12
CA LYS A 47 -11.53 -22.75 12.41
C LYS A 47 -12.41 -21.94 11.47
N VAL A 48 -12.05 -21.92 10.19
CA VAL A 48 -12.94 -21.50 9.11
C VAL A 48 -14.18 -22.38 9.26
N LYS A 49 -15.32 -21.80 9.66
CA LYS A 49 -16.59 -22.54 9.56
C LYS A 49 -16.70 -22.94 8.08
N LYS A 50 -16.62 -24.25 7.81
CA LYS A 50 -16.71 -24.78 6.44
C LYS A 50 -18.00 -24.22 5.81
N PRO A 51 -17.97 -23.77 4.55
CA PRO A 51 -19.18 -23.34 3.87
C PRO A 51 -20.17 -24.51 3.88
N VAL A 52 -21.42 -24.25 4.27
CA VAL A 52 -22.50 -25.24 4.22
C VAL A 52 -22.71 -25.58 2.75
N THR A 53 -22.35 -26.80 2.36
CA THR A 53 -22.17 -27.18 0.94
C THR A 53 -23.44 -27.57 0.21
N LYS A 54 -24.59 -27.76 0.87
CA LYS A 54 -25.88 -27.93 0.17
C LYS A 54 -27.03 -27.44 1.04
N THR A 55 -27.86 -26.57 0.49
CA THR A 55 -29.19 -26.26 1.03
C THR A 55 -30.13 -25.96 -0.13
N ASP A 56 -31.25 -26.67 -0.20
CA ASP A 56 -32.38 -26.35 -1.08
C ASP A 56 -32.99 -25.02 -0.63
N ILE A 57 -32.83 -23.99 -1.47
CA ILE A 57 -33.38 -22.66 -1.23
C ILE A 57 -34.76 -22.63 -1.89
N LYS A 58 -35.82 -22.60 -1.08
CA LYS A 58 -37.20 -22.60 -1.58
C LYS A 58 -37.80 -21.20 -1.75
N ASP A 59 -37.33 -20.21 -0.96
CA ASP A 59 -38.00 -18.90 -0.86
C ASP A 59 -37.00 -17.72 -0.88
N ALA A 60 -37.51 -16.51 -1.16
CA ALA A 60 -36.70 -15.29 -1.30
C ALA A 60 -35.95 -14.88 -0.02
N GLU A 61 -36.56 -15.08 1.16
CA GLU A 61 -35.89 -14.86 2.44
C GLU A 61 -34.79 -15.88 2.69
N GLY A 62 -35.00 -17.14 2.29
CA GLY A 62 -33.99 -18.19 2.28
C GLY A 62 -32.82 -17.86 1.34
N PHE A 63 -33.09 -17.26 0.18
CA PHE A 63 -32.07 -16.78 -0.75
C PHE A 63 -31.29 -15.58 -0.19
N ILE A 64 -31.95 -14.65 0.51
CA ILE A 64 -31.30 -13.51 1.16
C ILE A 64 -30.44 -13.98 2.33
N GLY A 65 -30.93 -14.88 3.19
CA GLY A 65 -30.18 -15.51 4.27
C GLY A 65 -28.97 -16.30 3.76
N TYR A 66 -29.14 -17.07 2.68
CA TYR A 66 -28.04 -17.73 1.98
C TYR A 66 -27.05 -16.72 1.39
N LYS A 67 -27.48 -15.60 0.80
CA LYS A 67 -26.55 -14.57 0.29
C LYS A 67 -25.75 -13.86 1.38
N ILE A 68 -26.35 -13.70 2.55
CA ILE A 68 -25.70 -13.07 3.72
C ILE A 68 -24.68 -14.03 4.33
N ASN A 69 -25.02 -15.33 4.44
CA ASN A 69 -24.23 -16.36 5.11
C ASN A 69 -23.25 -17.11 4.18
N ASN A 70 -23.61 -17.31 2.92
CA ASN A 70 -22.87 -18.08 1.91
C ASN A 70 -22.18 -17.15 0.89
N LYS A 71 -21.46 -16.17 1.43
CA LYS A 71 -20.68 -15.22 0.64
C LYS A 71 -19.43 -15.87 0.03
N LYS A 72 -19.60 -16.42 -1.17
CA LYS A 72 -18.56 -16.34 -2.24
C LYS A 72 -18.22 -14.88 -2.61
N PHE A 73 -18.93 -13.90 -2.03
CA PHE A 73 -18.47 -12.53 -1.94
C PHE A 73 -17.41 -12.42 -0.86
N ASN A 74 -16.16 -12.54 -1.26
CA ASN A 74 -14.98 -11.95 -0.65
C ASN A 74 -15.26 -10.66 0.15
N ASN A 75 -15.83 -10.83 1.33
CA ASN A 75 -16.07 -9.82 2.33
C ASN A 75 -14.76 -9.84 3.12
N TYR A 76 -13.68 -9.36 2.52
CA TYR A 76 -12.34 -9.38 3.12
C TYR A 76 -12.24 -8.61 4.45
N LYS A 77 -13.37 -8.13 5.00
CA LYS A 77 -13.51 -7.59 6.35
C LYS A 77 -13.67 -8.67 7.43
N TYR A 78 -13.79 -9.95 7.07
CA TYR A 78 -13.78 -11.01 8.09
C TYR A 78 -12.47 -10.95 8.88
N PRO A 79 -12.52 -11.10 10.21
CA PRO A 79 -11.33 -11.17 11.04
C PRO A 79 -10.62 -12.48 10.74
N CYS A 80 -9.71 -12.43 9.77
CA CYS A 80 -8.84 -13.53 9.43
C CYS A 80 -7.45 -13.01 9.08
N LEU A 81 -6.47 -13.85 9.37
CA LEU A 81 -5.11 -13.67 8.89
C LEU A 81 -5.09 -13.96 7.38
N PRO A 82 -4.39 -13.17 6.56
CA PRO A 82 -4.30 -13.44 5.13
C PRO A 82 -3.61 -14.78 4.90
N GLU A 83 -4.10 -15.57 3.94
CA GLU A 83 -3.45 -16.81 3.51
C GLU A 83 -2.40 -16.51 2.43
N ASN A 84 -2.69 -15.53 1.59
CA ASN A 84 -1.84 -15.07 0.50
C ASN A 84 -1.57 -13.56 0.59
N VAL A 85 -0.44 -13.13 0.04
CA VAL A 85 -0.08 -11.71 -0.07
C VAL A 85 -1.16 -10.90 -0.81
N HIS A 86 -1.86 -11.54 -1.75
CA HIS A 86 -2.93 -10.92 -2.56
C HIS A 86 -4.23 -10.67 -1.80
N ASP A 87 -4.42 -11.31 -0.64
CA ASP A 87 -5.62 -11.14 0.20
C ASP A 87 -5.61 -9.77 0.90
N MET A 88 -4.43 -9.19 1.08
CA MET A 88 -4.27 -7.86 1.63
C MET A 88 -4.42 -6.78 0.54
N LYS A 89 -5.59 -6.15 0.51
CA LYS A 89 -5.98 -5.16 -0.49
C LYS A 89 -5.80 -3.74 0.01
N GLY A 90 -5.92 -2.78 -0.91
CA GLY A 90 -5.91 -1.36 -0.55
C GLY A 90 -7.27 -0.84 -0.12
N VAL A 91 -7.35 0.45 0.13
CA VAL A 91 -8.62 1.18 0.26
C VAL A 91 -9.09 1.73 -1.10
N ASP A 92 -10.31 2.24 -1.15
CA ASP A 92 -10.81 2.95 -2.32
C ASP A 92 -10.14 4.32 -2.54
N GLN A 93 -10.08 4.79 -3.79
CA GLN A 93 -9.46 6.07 -4.14
C GLN A 93 -10.11 7.27 -3.44
N ALA A 94 -11.42 7.22 -3.16
CA ALA A 94 -12.11 8.29 -2.44
C ALA A 94 -11.56 8.46 -1.01
N VAL A 95 -11.12 7.37 -0.37
CA VAL A 95 -10.48 7.40 0.95
C VAL A 95 -9.18 8.19 0.91
N TYR A 96 -8.34 8.00 -0.12
CA TYR A 96 -7.11 8.78 -0.28
C TYR A 96 -7.41 10.28 -0.35
N LYS A 97 -8.42 10.69 -1.13
CA LYS A 97 -8.80 12.10 -1.26
C LYS A 97 -9.23 12.70 0.08
N TYR A 98 -10.10 11.99 0.81
CA TYR A 98 -10.60 12.45 2.10
C TYR A 98 -9.48 12.59 3.14
N VAL A 99 -8.67 11.55 3.28
CA VAL A 99 -7.58 11.49 4.25
C VAL A 99 -6.54 12.59 4.01
N HIS A 100 -6.23 12.87 2.73
CA HIS A 100 -5.32 13.96 2.38
C HIS A 100 -5.94 15.35 2.58
N ARG A 101 -7.21 15.55 2.22
CA ARG A 101 -7.90 16.85 2.36
C ARG A 101 -8.05 17.27 3.82
N GLN A 102 -8.43 16.33 4.68
CA GLN A 102 -8.71 16.59 6.09
C GLN A 102 -7.46 16.58 6.97
N SER A 103 -6.26 16.43 6.37
CA SER A 103 -5.00 16.29 7.11
C SER A 103 -5.05 15.23 8.23
N LEU A 104 -5.91 14.22 8.10
CA LEU A 104 -6.16 13.22 9.16
C LEU A 104 -4.87 12.51 9.58
N LEU A 105 -4.01 12.23 8.60
CA LEU A 105 -2.71 11.58 8.80
C LEU A 105 -1.74 12.42 9.62
N ARG A 106 -1.92 13.74 9.71
CA ARG A 106 -1.00 14.60 10.48
C ARG A 106 -1.07 14.28 11.96
N ASN A 107 -2.28 14.06 12.48
CA ASN A 107 -2.53 13.87 13.91
C ASN A 107 -2.39 12.41 14.33
N ILE A 108 -2.50 11.45 13.40
CA ILE A 108 -2.28 10.03 13.72
C ILE A 108 -0.81 9.80 14.11
N PRO A 109 -0.53 9.15 15.25
CA PRO A 109 0.83 8.89 15.69
C PRO A 109 1.59 8.03 14.68
N THR A 110 2.89 8.29 14.57
CA THR A 110 3.78 7.52 13.69
C THR A 110 4.17 6.22 14.36
N LEU A 111 3.96 5.10 13.68
CA LEU A 111 4.33 3.78 14.20
C LEU A 111 5.83 3.56 14.08
N THR A 112 6.38 3.80 12.89
CA THR A 112 7.82 3.84 12.64
C THR A 112 8.16 4.88 11.57
N SER A 113 9.36 5.44 11.65
CA SER A 113 9.93 6.36 10.67
C SER A 113 11.39 5.96 10.49
N ASN A 114 11.76 5.57 9.28
CA ASN A 114 13.11 5.17 8.91
C ASN A 114 13.52 5.82 7.59
N GLU A 115 14.69 5.46 7.06
CA GLU A 115 15.20 5.98 5.80
C GLU A 115 14.28 5.70 4.60
N PHE A 116 13.60 4.56 4.60
CA PHE A 116 12.80 4.08 3.47
C PHE A 116 11.37 4.60 3.51
N PHE A 117 10.74 4.64 4.69
CA PHE A 117 9.33 4.99 4.81
C PHE A 117 8.94 5.52 6.21
N ILE A 118 7.80 6.19 6.21
CA ILE A 118 7.01 6.48 7.42
C ILE A 118 5.79 5.58 7.41
N LEU A 119 5.58 4.84 8.48
CA LEU A 119 4.43 3.96 8.67
C LEU A 119 3.51 4.51 9.76
N LYS A 120 2.22 4.58 9.44
CA LYS A 120 1.15 4.89 10.39
C LYS A 120 0.08 3.82 10.33
N LEU A 121 -0.55 3.54 11.48
CA LEU A 121 -1.69 2.63 11.58
C LEU A 121 -2.97 3.45 11.81
N ILE A 122 -3.97 3.26 10.95
CA ILE A 122 -5.34 3.69 11.20
C ILE A 122 -6.10 2.44 11.68
N PRO A 123 -6.48 2.34 12.97
CA PRO A 123 -7.02 1.11 13.52
C PRO A 123 -8.40 0.81 12.93
N ALA A 124 -8.82 -0.45 13.03
CA ALA A 124 -10.10 -0.93 12.51
C ALA A 124 -11.33 -0.18 13.06
N THR A 125 -11.20 0.45 14.24
CA THR A 125 -12.22 1.25 14.95
C THR A 125 -12.36 2.68 14.43
N HIS A 126 -11.44 3.16 13.61
CA HIS A 126 -11.53 4.50 13.02
C HIS A 126 -12.53 4.53 11.85
N HIS A 127 -13.28 5.62 11.70
CA HIS A 127 -14.33 5.74 10.67
C HIS A 127 -13.83 5.51 9.23
N VAL A 128 -12.62 5.97 8.90
CA VAL A 128 -12.01 5.71 7.58
C VAL A 128 -11.79 4.20 7.33
N SER A 129 -11.52 3.44 8.38
CA SER A 129 -11.31 1.98 8.29
C SER A 129 -12.60 1.22 7.95
N LEU A 130 -13.77 1.85 7.97
CA LEU A 130 -15.02 1.26 7.44
C LEU A 130 -14.96 1.02 5.93
N PHE A 131 -14.06 1.71 5.23
CA PHE A 131 -13.90 1.67 3.78
C PHE A 131 -12.74 0.78 3.32
N ARG A 132 -12.17 -0.01 4.25
CA ARG A 132 -11.13 -1.01 3.95
C ARG A 132 -11.67 -2.14 3.08
N LYS A 133 -10.86 -2.60 2.13
CA LYS A 133 -11.18 -3.72 1.23
C LYS A 133 -10.55 -5.03 1.68
N SER A 134 -9.88 -5.04 2.84
CA SER A 134 -9.34 -6.19 3.54
C SER A 134 -9.19 -5.89 5.02
N TYR A 135 -9.06 -6.92 5.86
CA TYR A 135 -8.94 -6.79 7.31
C TYR A 135 -7.65 -6.04 7.68
N PHE A 136 -6.56 -6.39 6.99
CA PHE A 136 -5.33 -5.61 6.90
C PHE A 136 -5.28 -4.93 5.53
N SER A 137 -5.50 -3.62 5.50
CA SER A 137 -5.55 -2.83 4.27
C SER A 137 -4.36 -1.90 4.13
N PHE A 138 -4.02 -1.51 2.90
CA PHE A 138 -2.90 -0.60 2.63
C PHE A 138 -3.31 0.73 2.02
N MET A 139 -2.58 1.76 2.42
CA MET A 139 -2.49 3.03 1.73
C MET A 139 -1.04 3.34 1.42
N PHE A 140 -0.75 3.71 0.17
CA PHE A 140 0.60 4.09 -0.26
C PHE A 140 0.63 5.53 -0.72
N SER A 141 1.57 6.31 -0.18
CA SER A 141 1.88 7.65 -0.65
C SER A 141 3.33 7.72 -1.08
N ASN A 142 3.54 8.30 -2.25
CA ASN A 142 4.87 8.59 -2.78
C ASN A 142 5.20 10.07 -2.66
N LYS A 143 4.36 10.85 -1.96
CA LYS A 143 4.50 12.30 -1.84
C LYS A 143 5.56 12.63 -0.79
N GLY A 144 6.49 13.51 -1.16
CA GLY A 144 7.48 14.09 -0.26
C GLY A 144 8.56 13.11 0.21
N GLY A 145 9.05 12.28 -0.72
CA GLY A 145 10.35 11.62 -0.62
C GLY A 145 11.46 12.47 -1.23
N TYR A 146 12.68 11.93 -1.29
CA TYR A 146 13.85 12.63 -1.80
C TYR A 146 13.97 12.47 -3.33
N ALA A 147 14.49 13.49 -4.02
CA ALA A 147 14.74 13.41 -5.46
C ALA A 147 15.89 12.44 -5.77
N LEU A 148 16.79 12.25 -4.81
CA LEU A 148 17.86 11.28 -4.88
C LEU A 148 17.73 10.33 -3.70
N ASN A 149 18.24 9.11 -3.84
CA ASN A 149 18.31 8.18 -2.71
C ASN A 149 19.25 8.64 -1.59
N ASP A 150 20.13 9.62 -1.89
CA ASP A 150 20.92 10.35 -0.91
C ASP A 150 20.14 11.60 -0.46
N PRO A 151 19.63 11.64 0.79
CA PRO A 151 18.88 12.76 1.32
C PRO A 151 19.70 14.07 1.40
N GLU A 152 20.99 13.98 1.72
CA GLU A 152 21.85 15.15 1.88
C GLU A 152 22.13 15.77 0.53
N LEU A 153 22.51 14.96 -0.45
CA LEU A 153 22.70 15.41 -1.83
C LEU A 153 21.39 15.96 -2.41
N SER A 154 20.25 15.33 -2.13
CA SER A 154 18.95 15.83 -2.55
C SER A 154 18.62 17.21 -1.96
N ARG A 155 19.00 17.46 -0.70
CA ARG A 155 18.82 18.78 -0.06
C ARG A 155 19.77 19.81 -0.66
N SER A 156 21.05 19.48 -0.79
CA SER A 156 22.08 20.33 -1.38
C SER A 156 21.74 20.74 -2.82
N LEU A 157 21.23 19.81 -3.63
CA LEU A 157 20.79 20.09 -4.99
C LEU A 157 19.55 21.00 -5.02
N SER A 158 18.65 20.84 -4.05
CA SER A 158 17.44 21.66 -3.92
C SER A 158 17.73 23.08 -3.41
N SER A 159 18.74 23.25 -2.55
CA SER A 159 19.17 24.54 -2.01
C SER A 159 20.19 25.27 -2.87
N PHE A 160 20.74 24.61 -3.90
CA PHE A 160 21.75 25.19 -4.78
C PHE A 160 21.27 26.48 -5.46
N ASN A 161 21.94 27.58 -5.12
CA ASN A 161 21.67 28.92 -5.64
C ASN A 161 22.82 29.50 -6.50
N GLY A 162 23.76 28.66 -6.95
CA GLY A 162 24.94 29.10 -7.69
C GLY A 162 24.69 29.39 -9.19
N ARG A 163 25.78 29.72 -9.89
CA ARG A 163 25.81 30.10 -11.32
C ARG A 163 25.05 29.13 -12.24
N TYR A 164 25.06 27.84 -11.93
CA TYR A 164 24.46 26.79 -12.75
C TYR A 164 23.00 26.45 -12.39
N LYS A 165 22.34 27.18 -11.46
CA LYS A 165 20.96 26.89 -11.03
C LYS A 165 19.96 26.82 -12.19
N LYS A 166 20.20 27.61 -13.25
CA LYS A 166 19.32 27.65 -14.43
C LYS A 166 19.56 26.50 -15.42
N HIS A 167 20.63 25.73 -15.26
CA HIS A 167 20.92 24.60 -16.12
C HIS A 167 19.85 23.52 -15.97
N SER A 168 19.46 22.86 -17.08
CA SER A 168 18.40 21.86 -17.10
C SER A 168 18.60 20.77 -16.05
N PHE A 169 19.84 20.28 -15.93
CA PHE A 169 20.26 19.31 -14.92
C PHE A 169 19.81 19.66 -13.48
N PHE A 170 20.01 20.90 -13.02
CA PHE A 170 19.63 21.32 -11.65
C PHE A 170 18.14 21.63 -11.51
N ARG A 171 17.43 21.84 -12.62
CA ARG A 171 15.98 22.04 -12.64
C ARG A 171 15.20 20.73 -12.73
N GLU A 172 15.80 19.70 -13.32
CA GLU A 172 15.18 18.40 -13.50
C GLU A 172 15.06 17.69 -12.15
N ARG A 173 13.82 17.44 -11.72
CA ARG A 173 13.53 16.69 -10.50
C ARG A 173 13.11 15.28 -10.87
N LEU A 174 14.07 14.36 -10.90
CA LEU A 174 13.82 12.94 -11.16
C LEU A 174 13.58 12.21 -9.85
N PHE A 175 12.34 12.07 -9.40
CA PHE A 175 12.08 11.24 -8.22
C PHE A 175 12.13 9.75 -8.61
N PRO A 176 12.87 8.89 -7.87
CA PRO A 176 12.89 7.46 -8.13
C PRO A 176 11.48 6.82 -8.13
N LEU A 177 10.58 7.39 -7.33
CA LEU A 177 9.19 6.98 -7.20
C LEU A 177 8.25 7.54 -8.28
N ASP A 178 8.72 8.34 -9.25
CA ASP A 178 7.87 8.75 -10.38
C ASP A 178 7.66 7.61 -11.37
N LYS A 179 8.68 6.76 -11.53
CA LYS A 179 8.61 5.58 -12.40
C LYS A 179 7.57 4.58 -11.89
N SER A 180 6.61 4.22 -12.75
CA SER A 180 5.52 3.28 -12.41
C SER A 180 6.02 1.90 -12.00
N VAL A 181 7.04 1.40 -12.70
CA VAL A 181 7.67 0.10 -12.44
C VAL A 181 8.28 0.07 -11.02
N VAL A 182 9.10 1.06 -10.69
CA VAL A 182 9.74 1.20 -9.37
C VAL A 182 8.70 1.24 -8.24
N ARG A 183 7.65 2.05 -8.40
CA ARG A 183 6.52 2.10 -7.45
C ARG A 183 5.85 0.75 -7.24
N SER A 184 5.71 -0.02 -8.31
CA SER A 184 4.98 -1.29 -8.29
C SER A 184 5.82 -2.38 -7.61
N VAL A 185 7.11 -2.45 -7.92
CA VAL A 185 8.08 -3.35 -7.26
C VAL A 185 8.16 -3.03 -5.77
N TYR A 186 8.35 -1.75 -5.42
CA TYR A 186 8.49 -1.36 -4.03
C TYR A 186 7.23 -1.70 -3.21
N ARG A 187 6.03 -1.36 -3.71
CA ARG A 187 4.76 -1.72 -3.06
C ARG A 187 4.59 -3.23 -2.94
N LYS A 188 5.00 -4.02 -3.95
CA LYS A 188 4.94 -5.48 -3.90
C LYS A 188 5.80 -6.02 -2.76
N ASN A 189 7.03 -5.53 -2.63
CA ASN A 189 7.97 -5.98 -1.60
C ASN A 189 7.51 -5.55 -0.20
N THR A 190 7.04 -4.31 -0.02
CA THR A 190 6.44 -3.86 1.25
C THR A 190 5.24 -4.72 1.66
N ARG A 191 4.36 -5.10 0.71
CA ARG A 191 3.24 -6.00 0.99
C ARG A 191 3.71 -7.39 1.39
N LYS A 192 4.70 -7.96 0.69
CA LYS A 192 5.30 -9.24 1.05
C LYS A 192 5.86 -9.18 2.48
N ALA A 193 6.69 -8.19 2.80
CA ALA A 193 7.27 -8.02 4.13
C ALA A 193 6.19 -7.90 5.23
N MET A 194 5.14 -7.09 5.00
CA MET A 194 4.02 -7.00 5.95
C MET A 194 3.27 -8.32 6.13
N PHE A 195 3.06 -9.06 5.03
CA PHE A 195 2.38 -10.37 5.09
C PHE A 195 3.13 -11.33 6.02
N TYR A 196 4.44 -11.45 5.84
CA TYR A 196 5.27 -12.33 6.65
C TYR A 196 5.33 -11.86 8.11
N ALA A 197 5.50 -10.56 8.36
CA ALA A 197 5.45 -10.00 9.71
C ALA A 197 4.12 -10.33 10.42
N LEU A 198 2.98 -10.17 9.75
CA LEU A 198 1.67 -10.52 10.31
C LEU A 198 1.58 -12.01 10.67
N ARG A 199 2.04 -12.89 9.78
CA ARG A 199 2.01 -14.35 10.00
C ARG A 199 2.95 -14.79 11.12
N GLU A 200 4.07 -14.10 11.29
CA GLU A 200 5.07 -14.42 12.31
C GLU A 200 4.63 -13.98 13.71
N ASN A 201 3.98 -12.81 13.84
CA ASN A 201 3.72 -12.20 15.15
C ASN A 201 2.31 -12.42 15.69
N ILE A 202 1.28 -12.60 14.84
CA ILE A 202 -0.10 -12.75 15.31
C ILE A 202 -0.34 -14.18 15.78
N ARG A 203 -0.60 -14.35 17.08
CA ARG A 203 -0.84 -15.66 17.71
C ARG A 203 -2.25 -15.80 18.28
N THR A 204 -2.85 -14.70 18.73
CA THR A 204 -4.18 -14.68 19.37
C THR A 204 -5.21 -13.89 18.55
N GLU A 205 -6.49 -14.03 18.89
CA GLU A 205 -7.56 -13.21 18.31
C GLU A 205 -7.43 -11.74 18.72
N ASP A 206 -6.89 -11.46 19.91
CA ASP A 206 -6.66 -10.10 20.38
C ASP A 206 -5.52 -9.42 19.64
N ASP A 207 -4.46 -10.16 19.30
CA ASP A 207 -3.40 -9.67 18.40
C ASP A 207 -3.97 -9.33 17.03
N LEU A 208 -4.83 -10.21 16.51
CA LEU A 208 -5.50 -10.04 15.23
C LEU A 208 -6.32 -8.75 15.22
N LYS A 209 -7.14 -8.53 16.26
CA LYS A 209 -7.96 -7.32 16.42
C LYS A 209 -7.11 -6.06 16.58
N SER A 210 -6.03 -6.14 17.34
CA SER A 210 -5.15 -5.00 17.64
C SER A 210 -4.38 -4.53 16.40
N ALA A 211 -3.91 -5.48 15.57
CA ALA A 211 -3.23 -5.19 14.32
C ALA A 211 -4.18 -4.86 13.15
N ALA A 212 -5.49 -4.96 13.32
CA ALA A 212 -6.47 -4.75 12.26
C ALA A 212 -6.58 -3.26 11.88
N GLY A 213 -6.61 -2.96 10.58
CA GLY A 213 -6.75 -1.58 10.13
C GLY A 213 -6.15 -1.28 8.77
N ILE A 214 -5.86 0.00 8.55
CA ILE A 214 -5.20 0.50 7.35
C ILE A 214 -3.77 0.91 7.71
N TYR A 215 -2.80 0.26 7.07
CA TYR A 215 -1.38 0.60 7.14
C TYR A 215 -1.06 1.63 6.07
N TYR A 216 -0.78 2.85 6.51
CA TYR A 216 -0.37 3.95 5.65
C TYR A 216 1.14 4.01 5.57
N PHE A 217 1.68 3.74 4.39
CA PHE A 217 3.09 3.88 4.07
C PHE A 217 3.31 5.15 3.25
N ARG A 218 4.18 6.04 3.74
CA ARG A 218 4.74 7.14 2.96
C ARG A 218 6.19 6.80 2.63
N PHE A 219 6.46 6.55 1.36
CA PHE A 219 7.80 6.20 0.88
C PHE A 219 8.69 7.43 0.77
N LEU A 220 9.95 7.28 1.18
CA LEU A 220 10.97 8.33 1.23
C LEU A 220 12.13 8.02 0.28
N VAL A 221 12.76 6.86 0.45
CA VAL A 221 13.91 6.37 -0.34
C VAL A 221 13.59 5.00 -0.93
N VAL A 222 14.11 4.72 -2.13
CA VAL A 222 13.89 3.43 -2.80
C VAL A 222 15.01 2.45 -2.42
N PRO A 223 14.70 1.29 -1.82
CA PRO A 223 15.70 0.25 -1.55
C PRO A 223 16.32 -0.28 -2.86
N LYS A 224 17.65 -0.43 -2.89
CA LYS A 224 18.42 -0.85 -4.08
C LYS A 224 19.01 -2.24 -3.90
N LEU A 225 19.60 -2.51 -2.74
CA LEU A 225 20.30 -3.76 -2.43
C LEU A 225 19.38 -4.74 -1.71
N GLU A 226 19.72 -6.03 -1.74
CA GLU A 226 18.97 -7.06 -1.00
C GLU A 226 18.96 -6.79 0.51
N GLU A 227 20.08 -6.29 1.04
CA GLU A 227 20.22 -5.86 2.43
C GLU A 227 19.23 -4.74 2.81
N ASP A 228 18.95 -3.81 1.89
CA ASP A 228 17.96 -2.75 2.13
C ASP A 228 16.55 -3.32 2.29
N TYR A 229 16.23 -4.37 1.52
CA TYR A 229 14.95 -5.05 1.62
C TYR A 229 14.83 -5.88 2.91
N LEU A 230 15.94 -6.44 3.40
CA LEU A 230 15.99 -7.09 4.71
C LEU A 230 15.75 -6.08 5.83
N LYS A 231 16.49 -4.96 5.84
CA LYS A 231 16.26 -3.85 6.80
C LYS A 231 14.82 -3.36 6.77
N LEU A 232 14.25 -3.20 5.57
CA LEU A 232 12.85 -2.83 5.42
C LEU A 232 11.91 -3.83 6.10
N SER A 233 12.16 -5.13 5.93
CA SER A 233 11.38 -6.19 6.58
C SER A 233 11.49 -6.11 8.10
N ASP A 234 12.71 -5.90 8.63
CA ASP A 234 12.96 -5.79 10.06
C ASP A 234 12.27 -4.56 10.68
N TYR A 235 12.27 -3.42 9.96
CA TYR A 235 11.53 -2.23 10.38
C TYR A 235 10.03 -2.48 10.44
N ILE A 236 9.46 -3.22 9.47
CA ILE A 236 8.03 -3.57 9.48
C ILE A 236 7.72 -4.55 10.61
N ASN A 237 8.59 -5.54 10.84
CA ASN A 237 8.44 -6.52 11.90
C ASN A 237 8.47 -5.85 13.29
N SER A 238 9.45 -4.99 13.52
CA SER A 238 9.59 -4.19 14.75
C SER A 238 8.39 -3.26 14.98
N ALA A 239 7.90 -2.63 13.91
CA ALA A 239 6.70 -1.81 13.96
C ALA A 239 5.47 -2.61 14.38
N LEU A 240 5.30 -3.83 13.86
CA LEU A 240 4.18 -4.68 14.23
C LEU A 240 4.28 -5.14 15.69
N LYS A 241 5.47 -5.54 16.16
CA LYS A 241 5.71 -5.87 17.57
C LYS A 241 5.30 -4.72 18.51
N LYS A 242 5.60 -3.48 18.13
CA LYS A 242 5.18 -2.28 18.88
C LYS A 242 3.65 -2.08 18.94
N VAL A 243 2.90 -2.54 17.94
CA VAL A 243 1.42 -2.53 17.96
C VAL A 243 0.88 -3.61 18.90
N LEU A 244 1.52 -4.76 18.92
CA LEU A 244 1.08 -5.91 19.72
C LEU A 244 1.53 -5.84 21.18
N ASP A 245 2.58 -5.08 21.49
CA ASP A 245 3.08 -4.92 22.85
C ASP A 245 2.07 -4.16 23.73
N PRO A 246 1.52 -4.79 24.79
CA PRO A 246 0.58 -4.14 25.70
C PRO A 246 1.23 -3.01 26.51
N LYS A 247 2.56 -3.01 26.68
CA LYS A 247 3.31 -1.95 27.38
C LYS A 247 3.59 -0.72 26.52
N SER A 248 3.32 -0.81 25.22
CA SER A 248 3.57 0.27 24.27
C SER A 248 2.58 1.42 24.45
N THR A 249 3.10 2.63 24.68
CA THR A 249 2.31 3.88 24.75
C THR A 249 1.63 4.24 23.42
N PHE A 250 2.06 3.62 22.32
CA PHE A 250 1.49 3.86 20.99
C PHE A 250 -0.02 3.59 20.95
N ASN A 251 -0.47 2.52 21.60
CA ASN A 251 -1.88 2.14 21.56
C ASN A 251 -2.77 3.12 22.34
N SER A 252 -2.31 3.65 23.47
CA SER A 252 -3.05 4.68 24.23
C SER A 252 -3.14 5.99 23.44
N ASP A 253 -2.04 6.45 22.84
CA ASP A 253 -1.99 7.67 22.03
C ASP A 253 -2.89 7.56 20.78
N LEU A 254 -2.84 6.39 20.13
CA LEU A 254 -3.66 6.10 18.97
C LEU A 254 -5.15 6.10 19.32
N ARG A 255 -5.53 5.43 20.41
CA ARG A 255 -6.93 5.40 20.89
C ARG A 255 -7.45 6.80 21.20
N ARG A 256 -6.68 7.63 21.90
CA ARG A 256 -7.07 9.02 22.21
C ARG A 256 -7.32 9.83 20.95
N THR A 257 -6.40 9.75 19.99
CA THR A 257 -6.49 10.47 18.71
C THR A 257 -7.69 10.01 17.88
N VAL A 258 -7.90 8.69 17.78
CA VAL A 258 -8.99 8.09 17.01
C VAL A 258 -10.34 8.44 17.60
N THR A 259 -10.49 8.39 18.92
CA THR A 259 -11.74 8.79 19.59
C THR A 259 -12.08 10.24 19.32
N ALA A 260 -11.09 11.16 19.36
CA ALA A 260 -11.31 12.55 19.02
C ALA A 260 -11.73 12.74 17.55
N GLN A 261 -11.08 12.06 16.62
CA GLN A 261 -11.39 12.15 15.18
C GLN A 261 -12.74 11.53 14.81
N ASN A 262 -13.14 10.44 15.47
CA ASN A 262 -14.43 9.80 15.22
C ASN A 262 -15.63 10.66 15.65
N LYS A 263 -15.46 11.60 16.59
CA LYS A 263 -16.51 12.55 16.97
C LYS A 263 -16.80 13.59 15.88
N SER A 264 -15.87 13.81 14.95
CA SER A 264 -16.06 14.75 13.85
C SER A 264 -16.84 14.08 12.70
N ASN A 265 -18.16 14.29 12.67
CA ASN A 265 -19.11 13.64 11.74
C ASN A 265 -18.98 14.11 10.27
N ASN A 266 -17.84 13.84 9.62
CA ASN A 266 -17.61 14.15 8.20
C ASN A 266 -17.62 12.92 7.28
N ILE A 267 -18.35 11.86 7.65
CA ILE A 267 -18.30 10.55 6.98
C ILE A 267 -19.26 10.46 5.78
N ALA A 268 -20.31 11.29 5.72
CA ALA A 268 -21.35 11.21 4.70
C ALA A 268 -20.82 11.33 3.27
N TRP A 269 -19.76 12.14 3.05
CA TRP A 269 -19.12 12.25 1.75
C TRP A 269 -18.40 10.95 1.34
N LEU A 270 -17.72 10.29 2.27
CA LEU A 270 -17.06 9.01 2.00
C LEU A 270 -18.07 7.91 1.67
N GLU A 271 -19.19 7.84 2.40
CA GLU A 271 -20.23 6.84 2.14
C GLU A 271 -20.80 6.93 0.75
N ARG A 272 -21.04 8.13 0.25
CA ARG A 272 -21.55 8.36 -1.11
C ARG A 272 -20.54 8.00 -2.20
N ASN A 273 -19.24 8.22 -1.96
CA ASN A 273 -18.22 8.16 -3.00
C ASN A 273 -17.37 6.88 -3.01
N VAL A 274 -17.35 6.11 -1.92
CA VAL A 274 -16.51 4.92 -1.82
C VAL A 274 -17.16 3.70 -2.46
N LYS A 275 -16.44 3.06 -3.40
CA LYS A 275 -16.76 1.73 -3.89
C LYS A 275 -16.15 0.65 -2.98
N ARG A 276 -17.01 -0.05 -2.23
CA ARG A 276 -16.60 -1.06 -1.23
C ARG A 276 -16.09 -2.38 -1.82
N THR A 277 -16.35 -2.68 -3.09
CA THR A 277 -15.95 -3.93 -3.76
C THR A 277 -15.11 -3.67 -5.00
N ASN A 278 -14.36 -4.69 -5.45
CA ASN A 278 -13.40 -4.60 -6.56
C ASN A 278 -13.83 -5.34 -7.85
N TYR A 279 -15.03 -5.95 -7.90
CA TYR A 279 -15.47 -6.70 -9.09
C TYR A 279 -16.41 -5.86 -9.97
N ILE A 280 -16.26 -6.05 -11.28
CA ILE A 280 -17.13 -5.51 -12.33
C ILE A 280 -18.50 -6.22 -12.20
N GLY A 281 -19.61 -5.46 -12.19
CA GLY A 281 -20.97 -6.02 -12.08
C GLY A 281 -21.58 -6.04 -10.67
N ASN A 282 -21.08 -5.24 -9.71
CA ASN A 282 -21.73 -5.11 -8.40
C ASN A 282 -23.14 -4.48 -8.56
N PRO A 283 -24.22 -5.12 -8.06
CA PRO A 283 -25.62 -4.70 -8.23
C PRO A 283 -26.02 -3.36 -7.58
N ARG A 284 -25.09 -2.52 -7.11
CA ARG A 284 -25.38 -1.14 -6.68
C ARG A 284 -24.53 -0.12 -7.42
N PHE A 285 -24.67 -0.09 -8.75
CA PHE A 285 -24.97 1.10 -9.56
C PHE A 285 -25.08 0.66 -11.03
N ILE A 286 -26.31 0.56 -11.55
CA ILE A 286 -26.55 0.38 -12.98
C ILE A 286 -26.26 1.72 -13.66
N ARG A 287 -25.17 1.81 -14.43
CA ARG A 287 -25.16 2.47 -15.75
C ARG A 287 -24.17 1.70 -16.63
N HIS A 288 -24.74 0.99 -17.58
CA HIS A 288 -24.12 0.23 -18.66
C HIS A 288 -23.03 1.05 -19.39
N PHE A 289 -21.99 0.38 -19.92
CA PHE A 289 -21.59 0.47 -21.34
C PHE A 289 -20.56 -0.65 -21.65
N PRO A 290 -20.91 -1.63 -22.48
CA PRO A 290 -19.95 -2.46 -23.18
C PRO A 290 -19.42 -1.62 -24.34
N LYS A 291 -18.10 -1.46 -24.39
CA LYS A 291 -17.43 -1.10 -25.62
C LYS A 291 -16.24 -2.01 -25.77
N LEU A 292 -16.48 -3.16 -26.40
CA LEU A 292 -15.85 -3.50 -27.66
C LEU A 292 -16.79 -4.46 -28.43
N PRO A 293 -17.15 -4.14 -29.69
CA PRO A 293 -17.74 -5.08 -30.62
C PRO A 293 -16.64 -5.96 -31.23
N PHE A 294 -17.03 -7.08 -31.83
CA PHE A 294 -16.19 -7.98 -32.65
C PHE A 294 -15.28 -8.95 -31.89
N LEU A 295 -15.81 -10.14 -31.58
CA LEU A 295 -15.28 -11.40 -32.12
C LEU A 295 -16.48 -12.36 -32.32
N ARG A 296 -17.20 -12.17 -33.43
CA ARG A 296 -17.92 -13.28 -34.08
C ARG A 296 -16.97 -13.89 -35.10
N SER A 297 -16.74 -15.19 -34.99
CA SER A 297 -16.60 -16.18 -36.09
C SER A 297 -15.96 -17.43 -35.47
N LYS A 298 -16.48 -18.65 -35.56
CA LYS A 298 -17.51 -19.22 -36.43
C LYS A 298 -18.15 -20.41 -35.71
N GLN A 299 -19.42 -20.66 -36.05
CA GLN A 299 -20.05 -21.96 -35.93
C GLN A 299 -19.39 -22.94 -36.91
N SER A 300 -19.05 -24.12 -36.40
CA SER A 300 -19.21 -25.44 -37.03
C SER A 300 -18.97 -26.47 -35.94
#